data_AF-A0AA90QFU1-F1
#
_entry.id   AF-A0AA90QFU1-F1
#
_cell.length_a   1.000
_cell.length_b   1.000
_cell.length_c   1.000
_cell.angle_alpha   90.00
_cell.angle_beta   90.00
_cell.angle_gamma   90.00
#
_symmetry.space_group_name_H-M   'P 1'
#
loop_
_entity.id
_entity.type
_entity.pdbx_description
1 polymer ?
#
loop_
_entity_poly.entity_id
_entity_poly.type
_entity_poly.pdbx_seq_one_letter_code
_entity_poly.pdbx_strand_id
1 'polypeptide(L)'
;MKHTTWGIALSCVLVAGCGGGSSDNNTAPAKPVVVPAAPAFADCYERTPGVKFTTTDKYTHMIVQEMFEGVMAYADVYLRENGTRMGAVYNAFDGKVFTPLGLIGYNEAGVYEDKYVYSKEAAVVLNKVPGQAIGSQFTETITRANSLTTEVRAVNDELTFAGFETITVAGRIFANTCKMTGASDVQGQLVVGWMAKGFGWIRSEEQSAKGTLVAGTRNEIVAIITAP
;
A
#
# COMPACT_ATOMS: atom_id res chain seq x y z
N MET A 1 -34.18 -10.24 -29.76
CA MET A 1 -33.34 -11.45 -29.62
C MET A 1 -31.93 -11.12 -30.06
N LYS A 2 -30.95 -11.51 -29.23
CA LYS A 2 -29.55 -11.86 -29.55
C LYS A 2 -28.60 -10.78 -30.11
N HIS A 3 -27.79 -10.33 -29.16
CA HIS A 3 -26.39 -9.90 -29.14
C HIS A 3 -25.41 -10.33 -30.26
N THR A 4 -24.37 -9.47 -30.38
CA THR A 4 -22.91 -9.73 -30.62
C THR A 4 -22.49 -10.24 -32.00
N THR A 5 -21.41 -9.77 -32.63
CA THR A 5 -19.99 -9.69 -32.17
C THR A 5 -19.21 -8.63 -33.00
N TRP A 6 -18.48 -7.70 -32.37
CA TRP A 6 -17.00 -7.61 -32.29
C TRP A 6 -16.18 -7.79 -33.59
N GLY A 7 -15.37 -6.76 -33.91
CA GLY A 7 -14.32 -6.81 -34.93
C GLY A 7 -13.42 -5.57 -34.87
N ILE A 8 -12.27 -5.73 -34.21
CA ILE A 8 -11.19 -4.77 -34.00
C ILE A 8 -10.59 -4.30 -35.34
N ALA A 9 -10.31 -3.00 -35.47
CA ALA A 9 -9.41 -2.48 -36.49
C ALA A 9 -8.19 -1.83 -35.83
N LEU A 10 -7.06 -2.55 -35.91
CA LEU A 10 -5.72 -2.00 -35.78
C LEU A 10 -5.50 -0.97 -36.91
N SER A 11 -4.83 0.12 -36.57
CA SER A 11 -4.20 1.08 -37.48
C SER A 11 -2.97 1.61 -36.73
N CYS A 12 -1.79 1.84 -37.28
CA CYS A 12 -1.13 1.64 -38.56
C CYS A 12 0.33 2.06 -38.35
N VAL A 13 1.14 1.96 -39.43
CA VAL A 13 2.47 2.58 -39.67
C VAL A 13 3.66 1.66 -39.35
N LEU A 14 4.15 0.87 -40.31
CA LEU A 14 5.03 1.17 -41.48
C LEU A 14 6.50 1.46 -41.11
N VAL A 15 7.38 0.54 -41.49
CA VAL A 15 8.65 0.86 -42.18
C VAL A 15 8.85 -0.15 -43.31
N ALA A 16 9.05 0.38 -44.51
CA ALA A 16 9.35 -0.34 -45.74
C ALA A 16 10.87 -0.59 -45.88
N GLY A 17 11.22 -1.67 -46.58
CA GLY A 17 12.59 -1.95 -47.03
C GLY A 17 12.64 -3.25 -47.82
N CYS A 18 12.58 -3.14 -49.15
CA CYS A 18 12.69 -4.25 -50.09
C CYS A 18 14.14 -4.32 -50.59
N GLY A 19 14.70 -5.54 -50.73
CA GLY A 19 15.72 -5.82 -51.72
C GLY A 19 16.99 -6.55 -51.25
N GLY A 20 17.17 -7.77 -51.78
CA GLY A 20 18.47 -8.23 -52.27
C GLY A 20 19.23 -9.19 -51.37
N GLY A 21 19.22 -10.48 -51.72
CA GLY A 21 19.94 -11.53 -51.01
C GLY A 21 21.46 -11.50 -51.19
N SER A 22 22.16 -11.92 -50.14
CA SER A 22 23.34 -12.77 -50.22
C SER A 22 23.57 -13.41 -48.85
N SER A 23 24.02 -14.65 -48.93
CA SER A 23 24.28 -15.62 -47.87
C SER A 23 25.00 -15.05 -46.66
N ASP A 24 24.43 -15.30 -45.48
CA ASP A 24 25.09 -15.65 -44.20
C ASP A 24 24.10 -15.37 -43.04
N ASN A 25 23.06 -16.20 -42.93
CA ASN A 25 22.07 -16.09 -41.86
C ASN A 25 22.61 -16.70 -40.57
N ASN A 26 23.40 -15.92 -39.83
CA ASN A 26 23.55 -16.08 -38.39
C ASN A 26 22.81 -14.94 -37.68
N THR A 27 21.53 -14.79 -37.99
CA THR A 27 20.62 -13.90 -37.26
C THR A 27 20.11 -14.64 -36.04
N ALA A 28 20.74 -14.34 -34.89
CA ALA A 28 20.24 -14.77 -33.59
C ALA A 28 18.75 -14.40 -33.46
N PRO A 29 17.88 -15.30 -32.95
CA PRO A 29 16.47 -15.00 -32.78
C PRO A 29 16.31 -13.72 -31.96
N ALA A 30 15.50 -12.78 -32.45
CA ALA A 30 15.19 -11.55 -31.75
C ALA A 30 14.70 -11.90 -30.35
N LYS A 31 15.37 -11.34 -29.32
CA LYS A 31 14.97 -11.54 -27.93
C LYS A 31 13.49 -11.13 -27.80
N PRO A 32 12.63 -11.93 -27.17
CA PRO A 32 11.27 -11.53 -26.88
C PRO A 32 11.30 -10.18 -26.16
N VAL A 33 10.57 -9.20 -26.70
CA VAL A 33 10.33 -7.95 -25.99
C VAL A 33 9.44 -8.32 -24.81
N VAL A 34 10.03 -8.43 -23.63
CA VAL A 34 9.29 -8.62 -22.38
C VAL A 34 8.56 -7.30 -22.12
N VAL A 35 7.28 -7.27 -22.48
CA VAL A 35 6.39 -6.18 -22.09
C VAL A 35 6.23 -6.24 -20.57
N PRO A 36 6.54 -5.17 -19.82
CA PRO A 36 6.34 -5.15 -18.38
C PRO A 36 4.89 -5.47 -18.05
N ALA A 37 4.66 -6.32 -17.04
CA ALA A 37 3.32 -6.57 -16.55
C ALA A 37 2.68 -5.25 -16.09
N ALA A 38 1.37 -5.09 -16.37
CA ALA A 38 0.61 -3.97 -15.84
C ALA A 38 0.66 -3.99 -14.30
N PRO A 39 0.67 -2.81 -13.64
CA PRO A 39 0.68 -2.76 -12.17
C PRO A 39 -0.55 -3.46 -11.60
N ALA A 40 -0.35 -4.28 -10.57
CA ALA A 40 -1.42 -4.94 -9.85
C ALA A 40 -1.70 -4.21 -8.55
N PHE A 41 -2.97 -4.16 -8.13
CA PHE A 41 -3.35 -3.54 -6.85
C PHE A 41 -2.58 -4.15 -5.66
N ALA A 42 -2.34 -5.47 -5.72
CA ALA A 42 -1.58 -6.20 -4.73
C ALA A 42 -0.12 -5.72 -4.56
N ASP A 43 0.50 -5.13 -5.59
CA ASP A 43 1.87 -4.60 -5.50
C ASP A 43 1.99 -3.54 -4.39
N CYS A 44 0.95 -2.76 -4.14
CA CYS A 44 0.95 -1.70 -3.14
C CYS A 44 0.94 -2.20 -1.69
N TYR A 45 0.65 -3.49 -1.48
CA TYR A 45 0.67 -4.13 -0.16
C TYR A 45 1.97 -4.89 0.11
N GLU A 46 2.86 -4.98 -0.88
CA GLU A 46 4.18 -5.55 -0.66
C GLU A 46 4.98 -4.68 0.33
N ARG A 47 5.70 -5.34 1.24
CA ARG A 47 6.57 -4.73 2.24
C ARG A 47 7.99 -5.20 2.01
N THR A 48 8.94 -4.27 1.99
CA THR A 48 10.37 -4.58 1.84
C THR A 48 11.09 -4.35 3.16
N PRO A 49 11.53 -5.40 3.87
CA PRO A 49 12.29 -5.26 5.10
C PRO A 49 13.55 -4.41 4.89
N GLY A 50 13.87 -3.56 5.87
CA GLY A 50 15.00 -2.64 5.82
C GLY A 50 14.67 -1.27 5.22
N VAL A 51 13.50 -1.10 4.60
CA VAL A 51 13.02 0.24 4.20
C VAL A 51 12.82 1.10 5.43
N LYS A 52 13.33 2.34 5.35
CA LYS A 52 13.29 3.30 6.45
C LYS A 52 13.11 4.72 5.92
N PHE A 53 12.16 5.46 6.48
CA PHE A 53 11.85 6.83 6.06
C PHE A 53 11.23 7.63 7.21
N THR A 54 11.25 8.96 7.10
CA THR A 54 10.58 9.86 8.04
C THR A 54 9.42 10.57 7.37
N THR A 55 8.39 10.86 8.15
CA THR A 55 7.15 11.51 7.70
C THR A 55 6.98 12.92 8.29
N THR A 56 6.02 13.68 7.79
CA THR A 56 5.71 15.05 8.25
C THR A 56 5.37 15.11 9.74
N ASP A 57 4.75 14.06 10.28
CA ASP A 57 4.47 13.87 11.71
C ASP A 57 5.71 13.55 12.57
N LYS A 58 6.91 13.52 11.96
CA LYS A 58 8.23 13.31 12.57
C LYS A 58 8.49 11.90 13.07
N TYR A 59 7.62 10.94 12.78
CA TYR A 59 7.94 9.55 13.04
C TYR A 59 8.93 9.02 11.99
N THR A 60 9.82 8.13 12.44
CA THR A 60 10.61 7.30 11.55
C THR A 60 9.90 5.96 11.40
N HIS A 61 9.51 5.64 10.17
CA HIS A 61 8.96 4.36 9.79
C HIS A 61 10.09 3.40 9.42
N MET A 62 9.97 2.15 9.85
CA MET A 62 10.88 1.09 9.49
C MET A 62 10.11 -0.19 9.24
N ILE A 63 10.33 -0.81 8.09
CA ILE A 63 9.74 -2.10 7.76
C ILE A 63 10.68 -3.20 8.22
N VAL A 64 10.18 -4.10 9.08
CA VAL A 64 10.94 -5.26 9.57
C VAL A 64 10.13 -6.54 9.46
N GLN A 65 10.77 -7.67 9.73
CA GLN A 65 10.07 -8.92 10.02
C GLN A 65 10.32 -9.28 11.48
N GLU A 66 9.25 -9.52 12.23
CA GLU A 66 9.32 -9.99 13.61
C GLU A 66 8.09 -10.86 13.96
N MET A 67 8.18 -11.61 15.06
CA MET A 67 7.12 -12.53 15.48
C MET A 67 5.98 -11.76 16.15
N PHE A 68 4.75 -12.03 15.71
CA PHE A 68 3.53 -11.51 16.31
C PHE A 68 2.51 -12.65 16.46
N GLU A 69 2.03 -12.90 17.68
CA GLU A 69 1.07 -13.99 17.99
C GLU A 69 1.47 -15.36 17.40
N GLY A 70 2.77 -15.68 17.40
CA GLY A 70 3.28 -16.95 16.88
C GLY A 70 3.45 -17.01 15.36
N VAL A 71 3.23 -15.91 14.64
CA VAL A 71 3.41 -15.79 13.19
C VAL A 71 4.56 -14.84 12.89
N MET A 72 5.45 -15.21 11.96
CA MET A 72 6.43 -14.27 11.41
C MET A 72 5.70 -13.27 10.51
N ALA A 73 5.65 -12.00 10.92
CA ALA A 73 4.89 -10.95 10.26
C ALA A 73 5.82 -9.87 9.70
N TYR A 74 5.34 -9.14 8.67
CA TYR A 74 5.89 -7.82 8.39
C TYR A 74 5.37 -6.85 9.44
N ALA A 75 6.24 -5.99 9.95
CA ALA A 75 5.88 -4.93 10.87
C ALA A 75 6.28 -3.58 10.29
N ASP A 76 5.29 -2.69 10.16
CA ASP A 76 5.51 -1.26 9.94
C ASP A 76 5.74 -0.65 11.33
N VAL A 77 7.00 -0.42 11.70
CA VAL A 77 7.40 0.11 13.02
C VAL A 77 7.53 1.63 12.98
N TYR A 78 6.93 2.29 13.96
CA TYR A 78 6.91 3.74 14.11
C TYR A 78 7.82 4.13 15.28
N LEU A 79 8.88 4.88 14.99
CA LEU A 79 9.85 5.35 15.99
C LEU A 79 9.70 6.86 16.20
N ARG A 80 9.76 7.29 17.46
CA ARG A 80 9.84 8.69 17.84
C ARG A 80 11.21 9.28 17.46
N GLU A 81 11.33 10.61 17.49
CA GLU A 81 12.61 11.31 17.23
C GLU A 81 13.75 10.82 18.14
N ASN A 82 13.44 10.43 19.39
CA ASN A 82 14.42 9.88 20.33
C ASN A 82 14.74 8.38 20.12
N GLY A 83 14.16 7.75 19.10
CA GLY A 83 14.37 6.35 18.75
C GLY A 83 13.50 5.35 19.51
N THR A 84 12.65 5.76 20.46
CA THR A 84 11.74 4.82 21.13
C THR A 84 10.61 4.39 20.18
N ARG A 85 10.19 3.12 20.28
CA ARG A 85 9.02 2.63 19.53
C ARG A 85 7.78 3.33 20.06
N MET A 86 6.97 3.88 19.15
CA MET A 86 5.61 4.38 19.40
C MET A 86 4.60 3.28 19.13
N GLY A 87 4.81 2.51 18.07
CA GLY A 87 3.99 1.36 17.77
C GLY A 87 4.57 0.50 16.65
N ALA A 88 3.92 -0.62 16.40
CA ALA A 88 4.18 -1.47 15.27
C ALA A 88 2.85 -2.07 14.77
N VAL A 89 2.61 -1.98 13.47
CA VAL A 89 1.42 -2.58 12.82
C VAL A 89 1.86 -3.84 12.08
N TYR A 90 1.23 -4.96 12.38
CA TYR A 90 1.62 -6.28 11.91
C TYR A 90 0.69 -6.78 10.82
N ASN A 91 1.29 -7.32 9.76
CA ASN A 91 0.55 -7.90 8.65
C ASN A 91 1.28 -9.10 8.03
N ALA A 92 0.50 -9.94 7.36
CA ALA A 92 1.00 -10.96 6.45
C ALA A 92 0.52 -10.68 5.03
N PHE A 93 1.31 -11.09 4.04
CA PHE A 93 0.99 -10.92 2.63
C PHE A 93 1.52 -12.11 1.83
N ASP A 94 0.64 -12.76 1.06
CA ASP A 94 0.97 -13.93 0.24
C ASP A 94 1.03 -13.63 -1.28
N GLY A 95 0.99 -12.35 -1.64
CA GLY A 95 0.90 -11.91 -3.04
C GLY A 95 -0.52 -11.65 -3.53
N LYS A 96 -1.55 -12.13 -2.83
CA LYS A 96 -2.97 -12.04 -3.23
C LYS A 96 -3.89 -11.58 -2.12
N VAL A 97 -3.59 -11.97 -0.88
CA VAL A 97 -4.33 -11.66 0.32
C VAL A 97 -3.41 -10.88 1.24
N PHE A 98 -3.90 -9.72 1.70
CA PHE A 98 -3.30 -8.98 2.78
C PHE A 98 -4.06 -9.28 4.06
N THR A 99 -3.35 -9.71 5.09
CA THR A 99 -3.93 -10.10 6.37
C THR A 99 -3.39 -9.18 7.46
N PRO A 100 -4.13 -8.14 7.85
CA PRO A 100 -3.87 -7.39 9.08
C PRO A 100 -3.92 -8.36 10.27
N LEU A 101 -2.88 -8.38 11.08
CA LEU A 101 -2.79 -9.27 12.25
C LEU A 101 -3.07 -8.53 13.55
N GLY A 102 -2.70 -7.25 13.62
CA GLY A 102 -2.84 -6.46 14.83
C GLY A 102 -1.84 -5.33 14.91
N LEU A 103 -1.74 -4.73 16.10
CA LEU A 103 -0.72 -3.73 16.42
C LEU A 103 -0.30 -3.82 17.89
N ILE A 104 0.86 -3.24 18.19
CA ILE A 104 1.33 -2.99 19.55
C ILE A 104 1.60 -1.50 19.71
N GLY A 105 1.07 -0.90 20.77
CA GLY A 105 1.35 0.47 21.18
C GLY A 105 2.31 0.54 22.37
N TYR A 106 3.08 1.61 22.40
CA TYR A 106 4.03 1.92 23.47
C TYR A 106 3.87 3.38 23.90
N ASN A 107 3.97 3.60 25.21
CA ASN A 107 3.94 4.95 25.77
C ASN A 107 5.22 5.75 25.41
N GLU A 108 5.31 7.01 25.85
CA GLU A 108 6.46 7.90 25.53
C GLU A 108 7.82 7.35 25.98
N ALA A 109 7.85 6.60 27.08
CA ALA A 109 9.05 5.95 27.60
C ALA A 109 9.44 4.68 26.81
N GLY A 110 8.65 4.28 25.80
CA GLY A 110 8.85 3.05 25.04
C GLY A 110 8.43 1.79 25.80
N VAL A 111 7.60 1.93 26.85
CA VAL A 111 7.05 0.80 27.60
C VAL A 111 5.77 0.34 26.93
N TYR A 112 5.60 -0.98 26.82
CA TYR A 112 4.41 -1.61 26.27
C TYR A 112 3.14 -1.09 26.96
N GLU A 113 2.19 -0.62 26.15
CA GLU A 113 0.95 -0.01 26.62
C GLU A 113 -0.28 -0.84 26.25
N ASP A 114 -0.36 -1.26 24.99
CA ASP A 114 -1.48 -2.02 24.47
C ASP A 114 -1.08 -2.96 23.33
N LYS A 115 -1.88 -4.03 23.18
CA LYS A 115 -1.83 -4.96 22.05
C LYS A 115 -3.22 -5.17 21.52
N TYR A 116 -3.33 -5.10 20.20
CA TYR A 116 -4.54 -5.36 19.46
C TYR A 116 -4.29 -6.60 18.62
N VAL A 117 -5.17 -7.59 18.72
CA VAL A 117 -5.13 -8.79 17.87
C VAL A 117 -6.40 -8.80 17.03
N TYR A 118 -6.25 -8.85 15.72
CA TYR A 118 -7.35 -8.84 14.77
C TYR A 118 -7.78 -10.26 14.44
N SER A 119 -9.10 -10.47 14.32
CA SER A 119 -9.65 -11.73 13.86
C SER A 119 -9.31 -11.96 12.39
N LYS A 120 -9.29 -13.22 11.96
CA LYS A 120 -8.91 -13.62 10.59
C LYS A 120 -9.77 -12.96 9.50
N GLU A 121 -10.98 -12.53 9.85
CA GLU A 121 -11.91 -11.83 8.96
C GLU A 121 -11.41 -10.44 8.53
N ALA A 122 -10.34 -9.92 9.16
CA ALA A 122 -9.64 -8.72 8.72
C ALA A 122 -8.92 -8.91 7.36
N ALA A 123 -8.72 -10.15 6.91
CA ALA A 123 -8.04 -10.43 5.66
C ALA A 123 -8.80 -9.89 4.44
N VAL A 124 -8.07 -9.26 3.52
CA VAL A 124 -8.61 -8.65 2.30
C VAL A 124 -7.99 -9.28 1.04
N VAL A 125 -8.84 -9.60 0.06
CA VAL A 125 -8.41 -10.08 -1.26
C VAL A 125 -8.07 -8.90 -2.16
N LEU A 126 -6.87 -8.90 -2.74
CA LEU A 126 -6.27 -7.75 -3.45
C LEU A 126 -6.43 -7.79 -4.98
N ASN A 127 -7.31 -8.66 -5.50
CA ASN A 127 -7.70 -8.61 -6.90
C ASN A 127 -8.77 -7.53 -7.12
N LYS A 128 -8.34 -6.27 -7.11
CA LYS A 128 -9.20 -5.10 -7.17
C LYS A 128 -8.91 -4.27 -8.41
N VAL A 129 -9.97 -3.66 -8.94
CA VAL A 129 -9.90 -2.66 -10.01
C VAL A 129 -10.37 -1.30 -9.49
N PRO A 130 -9.99 -0.19 -10.16
CA PRO A 130 -10.41 1.15 -9.75
C PRO A 130 -11.93 1.27 -9.55
N GLY A 131 -12.35 1.96 -8.50
CA GLY A 131 -13.74 2.14 -8.08
C GLY A 131 -14.27 1.05 -7.14
N GLN A 132 -13.50 0.00 -6.86
CA GLN A 132 -13.95 -1.06 -5.93
C GLN A 132 -13.56 -0.76 -4.49
N ALA A 133 -14.51 -1.04 -3.59
CA ALA A 133 -14.27 -1.05 -2.15
C ALA A 133 -13.40 -2.24 -1.72
N ILE A 134 -12.61 -1.98 -0.70
CA ILE A 134 -11.76 -2.89 0.06
C ILE A 134 -12.14 -2.62 1.49
N GLY A 135 -12.86 -3.58 2.06
CA GLY A 135 -13.25 -3.50 3.44
C GLY A 135 -13.32 -4.87 4.06
N SER A 136 -13.30 -4.86 5.38
CA SER A 136 -13.39 -6.04 6.22
C SER A 136 -14.17 -5.70 7.47
N GLN A 137 -15.04 -6.62 7.86
CA GLN A 137 -15.69 -6.61 9.16
C GLN A 137 -15.05 -7.68 10.00
N PHE A 138 -14.43 -7.28 11.11
CA PHE A 138 -13.65 -8.15 11.96
C PHE A 138 -13.80 -7.75 13.42
N THR A 139 -13.21 -8.54 14.31
CA THR A 139 -13.09 -8.16 15.71
C THR A 139 -11.65 -7.87 16.08
N GLU A 140 -11.44 -6.86 16.91
CA GLU A 140 -10.16 -6.62 17.56
C GLU A 140 -10.26 -6.99 19.05
N THR A 141 -9.28 -7.72 19.54
CA THR A 141 -9.08 -7.99 20.97
C THR A 141 -7.98 -7.07 21.48
N ILE A 142 -8.35 -6.14 22.35
CA ILE A 142 -7.46 -5.12 22.92
C ILE A 142 -7.05 -5.59 24.31
N THR A 143 -5.75 -5.70 24.56
CA THR A 143 -5.18 -5.96 25.88
C THR A 143 -4.38 -4.75 26.33
N ARG A 144 -4.80 -4.11 27.42
CA ARG A 144 -4.15 -2.91 27.96
C ARG A 144 -3.28 -3.27 29.17
N ALA A 145 -1.99 -2.97 29.09
CA ALA A 145 -1.00 -3.29 30.12
C ALA A 145 -1.29 -2.55 31.43
N ASN A 146 -1.56 -1.24 31.33
CA ASN A 146 -1.67 -0.36 32.49
C ASN A 146 -2.93 -0.65 33.34
N SER A 147 -4.02 -1.06 32.71
CA SER A 147 -5.27 -1.40 33.40
C SER A 147 -5.48 -2.90 33.60
N LEU A 148 -4.63 -3.74 33.01
CA LEU A 148 -4.79 -5.20 32.97
C LEU A 148 -6.18 -5.63 32.47
N THR A 149 -6.74 -4.88 31.52
CA THR A 149 -8.06 -5.14 30.96
C THR A 149 -7.97 -5.70 29.55
N THR A 150 -8.94 -6.55 29.22
CA THR A 150 -9.16 -7.06 27.86
C THR A 150 -10.54 -6.66 27.39
N GLU A 151 -10.63 -6.17 26.16
CA GLU A 151 -11.86 -5.73 25.51
C GLU A 151 -11.93 -6.31 24.10
N VAL A 152 -13.12 -6.64 23.63
CA VAL A 152 -13.35 -7.09 22.25
C VAL A 152 -14.29 -6.10 21.58
N ARG A 153 -13.92 -5.61 20.40
CA ARG A 153 -14.71 -4.65 19.61
C ARG A 153 -14.95 -5.17 18.21
N ALA A 154 -16.13 -4.90 17.68
CA ALA A 154 -16.40 -5.06 16.25
C ALA A 154 -15.87 -3.84 15.51
N VAL A 155 -15.15 -4.08 14.41
CA VAL A 155 -14.53 -3.06 13.57
C VAL A 155 -15.03 -3.25 12.14
N ASN A 156 -15.27 -2.14 11.46
CA ASN A 156 -15.58 -2.10 10.04
C ASN A 156 -14.66 -1.08 9.37
N ASP A 157 -13.68 -1.58 8.62
CA ASP A 157 -12.79 -0.76 7.83
C ASP A 157 -13.22 -0.81 6.36
N GLU A 158 -13.29 0.35 5.71
CA GLU A 158 -13.60 0.45 4.29
C GLU A 158 -12.80 1.57 3.62
N LEU A 159 -12.07 1.20 2.57
CA LEU A 159 -11.41 2.10 1.65
C LEU A 159 -11.80 1.73 0.22
N THR A 160 -11.78 2.69 -0.69
CA THR A 160 -11.98 2.46 -2.13
C THR A 160 -10.66 2.63 -2.85
N PHE A 161 -10.33 1.67 -3.72
CA PHE A 161 -9.20 1.82 -4.63
C PHE A 161 -9.60 2.76 -5.77
N ALA A 162 -9.09 3.98 -5.77
CA ALA A 162 -9.41 4.99 -6.78
C ALA A 162 -8.64 4.80 -8.09
N GLY A 163 -7.49 4.13 -8.03
CA GLY A 163 -6.67 3.80 -9.20
C GLY A 163 -5.18 4.04 -8.97
N PHE A 164 -4.40 3.85 -10.02
CA PHE A 164 -2.97 4.09 -9.97
C PHE A 164 -2.63 5.55 -10.25
N GLU A 165 -1.70 6.10 -9.47
CA GLU A 165 -1.19 7.45 -9.66
C GLU A 165 0.34 7.45 -9.55
N THR A 166 1.01 8.28 -10.36
CA THR A 166 2.44 8.53 -10.17
C THR A 166 2.59 9.81 -9.36
N ILE A 167 3.24 9.73 -8.20
CA ILE A 167 3.47 10.90 -7.35
C ILE A 167 4.95 11.06 -7.04
N THR A 168 5.36 12.30 -6.79
CA THR A 168 6.70 12.61 -6.28
C THR A 168 6.59 12.98 -4.81
N VAL A 169 7.38 12.31 -3.97
CA VAL A 169 7.44 12.50 -2.52
C VAL A 169 8.92 12.46 -2.11
N ALA A 170 9.36 13.40 -1.26
CA ALA A 170 10.75 13.53 -0.85
C ALA A 170 11.77 13.51 -2.02
N GLY A 171 11.42 14.12 -3.17
CA GLY A 171 12.25 14.14 -4.38
C GLY A 171 12.36 12.81 -5.14
N ARG A 172 11.68 11.75 -4.69
CA ARG A 172 11.60 10.46 -5.38
C ARG A 172 10.27 10.32 -6.12
N ILE A 173 10.35 9.85 -7.36
CA ILE A 173 9.18 9.45 -8.14
C ILE A 173 8.76 8.05 -7.68
N PHE A 174 7.50 7.92 -7.25
CA PHE A 174 6.84 6.65 -7.00
C PHE A 174 5.83 6.42 -8.13
N ALA A 175 6.17 5.53 -9.06
CA ALA A 175 5.28 5.11 -10.13
C ALA A 175 4.24 4.10 -9.60
N ASN A 176 3.07 4.08 -10.25
CA ASN A 176 2.01 3.08 -9.98
C ASN A 176 1.59 2.97 -8.51
N THR A 177 1.55 4.08 -7.79
CA THR A 177 1.06 4.09 -6.41
C THR A 177 -0.44 3.85 -6.39
N CYS A 178 -0.93 3.09 -5.42
CA CYS A 178 -2.37 2.88 -5.25
C CYS A 178 -2.96 4.07 -4.51
N LYS A 179 -3.79 4.84 -5.20
CA LYS A 179 -4.62 5.88 -4.58
C LYS A 179 -5.82 5.22 -3.91
N MET A 180 -5.97 5.48 -2.63
CA MET A 180 -7.04 4.99 -1.77
C MET A 180 -7.88 6.17 -1.30
N THR A 181 -9.19 5.97 -1.20
CA THR A 181 -10.11 6.98 -0.65
C THR A 181 -11.03 6.36 0.39
N GLY A 182 -11.32 7.07 1.48
CA GLY A 182 -12.21 6.62 2.55
C GLY A 182 -13.02 7.76 3.15
N ALA A 183 -14.00 7.41 3.98
CA ALA A 183 -14.75 8.41 4.73
C ALA A 183 -13.80 9.19 5.67
N SER A 184 -14.04 10.50 5.79
CA SER A 184 -13.46 11.32 6.87
C SER A 184 -14.51 11.47 7.98
N ASP A 185 -14.03 11.62 9.22
CA ASP A 185 -14.87 11.98 10.37
C ASP A 185 -15.47 13.38 10.23
N VAL A 186 -14.90 14.23 9.37
CA VAL A 186 -15.42 15.56 9.07
C VAL A 186 -16.36 15.49 7.88
N GLN A 187 -17.63 15.83 8.12
CA GLN A 187 -18.67 15.80 7.08
C GLN A 187 -18.27 16.62 5.85
N GLY A 188 -18.41 16.02 4.67
CA GLY A 188 -18.07 16.65 3.39
C GLY A 188 -16.57 16.63 3.06
N GLN A 189 -15.77 15.90 3.83
CA GLN A 189 -14.38 15.60 3.53
C GLN A 189 -14.17 14.11 3.21
N LEU A 190 -13.04 13.82 2.60
CA LEU A 190 -12.62 12.49 2.17
C LEU A 190 -11.17 12.27 2.62
N VAL A 191 -10.88 11.13 3.23
CA VAL A 191 -9.50 10.70 3.44
C VAL A 191 -8.96 10.19 2.12
N VAL A 192 -7.79 10.66 1.71
CA VAL A 192 -7.08 10.23 0.50
C VAL A 192 -5.67 9.81 0.88
N GLY A 193 -5.22 8.66 0.38
CA GLY A 193 -3.85 8.23 0.61
C GLY A 193 -3.25 7.48 -0.58
N TRP A 194 -1.94 7.36 -0.58
CA TRP A 194 -1.15 6.70 -1.61
C TRP A 194 -0.25 5.66 -0.97
N MET A 195 -0.35 4.43 -1.47
CA MET A 195 0.54 3.33 -1.10
C MET A 195 1.49 3.00 -2.24
N ALA A 196 2.74 2.69 -1.91
CA ALA A 196 3.76 2.28 -2.87
C ALA A 196 4.33 0.90 -2.52
N LYS A 197 4.62 0.13 -3.57
CA LYS A 197 5.27 -1.17 -3.47
C LYS A 197 6.56 -1.07 -2.66
N GLY A 198 6.69 -1.94 -1.66
CA GLY A 198 7.85 -2.02 -0.78
C GLY A 198 7.88 -0.99 0.35
N PHE A 199 7.03 0.05 0.31
CA PHE A 199 6.99 1.11 1.33
C PHE A 199 5.71 1.10 2.17
N GLY A 200 4.58 0.65 1.61
CA GLY A 200 3.27 0.87 2.24
C GLY A 200 2.79 2.31 2.01
N TRP A 201 2.14 2.91 3.01
CA TRP A 201 1.63 4.29 2.92
C TRP A 201 2.77 5.31 2.81
N ILE A 202 2.77 6.11 1.74
CA ILE A 202 3.78 7.14 1.49
C ILE A 202 3.24 8.58 1.59
N ARG A 203 1.92 8.73 1.50
CA ARG A 203 1.19 9.98 1.72
C ARG A 203 -0.24 9.67 2.16
N SER A 204 -0.77 10.44 3.09
CA SER A 204 -2.19 10.57 3.39
C SER A 204 -2.56 12.04 3.59
N GLU A 205 -3.80 12.40 3.31
CA GLU A 205 -4.34 13.73 3.52
C GLU A 205 -5.87 13.68 3.57
N GLU A 206 -6.48 14.76 4.06
CA GLU A 206 -7.90 14.99 3.87
C GLU A 206 -8.14 15.96 2.71
N GLN A 207 -9.19 15.69 1.94
CA GLN A 207 -9.65 16.56 0.86
C GLN A 207 -11.09 16.98 1.12
N SER A 208 -11.41 18.24 0.84
CA SER A 208 -12.79 18.72 0.78
C SER A 208 -13.60 18.02 -0.33
N ALA A 209 -14.92 18.18 -0.33
CA ALA A 209 -15.81 17.69 -1.39
C ALA A 209 -15.43 18.14 -2.83
N LYS A 210 -14.61 19.19 -2.97
CA LYS A 210 -14.10 19.68 -4.26
C LYS A 210 -12.73 19.09 -4.63
N GLY A 211 -12.20 18.15 -3.84
CA GLY A 211 -10.87 17.56 -4.03
C GLY A 211 -9.71 18.47 -3.63
N THR A 212 -9.97 19.57 -2.92
CA THR A 212 -8.92 20.47 -2.43
C THR A 212 -8.36 19.96 -1.11
N LEU A 213 -7.03 19.89 -1.00
CA LEU A 213 -6.31 19.57 0.25
C LEU A 213 -6.80 20.45 1.41
N VAL A 214 -7.12 19.80 2.52
CA VAL A 214 -7.38 20.46 3.79
C VAL A 214 -6.04 20.81 4.44
N ALA A 215 -5.86 22.08 4.81
CA ALA A 215 -4.58 22.55 5.33
C ALA A 215 -4.19 21.80 6.63
N GLY A 216 -2.93 21.37 6.71
CA GLY A 216 -2.38 20.70 7.88
C GLY A 216 -2.69 19.21 8.00
N THR A 217 -3.48 18.61 7.10
CA THR A 217 -3.86 17.18 7.18
C THR A 217 -2.91 16.26 6.42
N ARG A 218 -2.03 16.80 5.58
CA ARG A 218 -1.08 16.00 4.81
C ARG A 218 0.01 15.43 5.72
N ASN A 219 0.07 14.10 5.78
CA ASN A 219 1.21 13.36 6.27
C ASN A 219 1.89 12.66 5.10
N GLU A 220 3.17 12.91 4.86
CA GLU A 220 3.90 12.29 3.76
C GLU A 220 5.35 12.04 4.11
N ILE A 221 6.03 11.20 3.32
CA ILE A 221 7.47 11.01 3.46
C ILE A 221 8.19 12.35 3.19
N VAL A 222 9.03 12.77 4.13
CA VAL A 222 9.88 13.96 4.00
C VAL A 222 11.35 13.60 3.80
N ALA A 223 11.78 12.42 4.24
CA ALA A 223 13.12 11.90 3.96
C ALA A 223 13.12 10.36 3.85
N ILE A 224 13.85 9.85 2.87
CA ILE A 224 14.09 8.41 2.70
C ILE A 224 15.48 8.11 3.23
N ILE A 225 15.56 7.30 4.29
CA ILE A 225 16.81 6.92 4.95
C ILE A 225 17.39 5.66 4.28
N THR A 226 16.53 4.71 3.98
CA THR A 226 16.88 3.45 3.31
C THR A 226 15.72 3.02 2.44
N ALA A 227 16.02 2.55 1.23
CA ALA A 227 15.04 2.14 0.26
C ALA A 227 15.46 0.85 -0.46
N PRO A 228 14.53 0.16 -1.13
CA PRO A 228 14.85 -0.95 -2.02
C PRO A 228 15.67 -0.47 -3.22
#